data_AF-A0A936SK18-F1
#
_entry.id   AF-A0A936SK18-F1
#
_cell.length_a   1.000
_cell.length_b   1.000
_cell.length_c   1.000
_cell.angle_alpha   90.00
_cell.angle_beta   90.00
_cell.angle_gamma   90.00
#
_symmetry.space_group_name_H-M   'P 1'
#
loop_
_entity.id
_entity.type
_entity.pdbx_description
1 polymer ?
#
loop_
_entity_poly.entity_id
_entity_poly.type
_entity_poly.pdbx_seq_one_letter_code
_entity_poly.pdbx_strand_id
1 'polypeptide(L)'
;MRFLVDECTGPMVAEWLRAGGHEVFSVFDDARGISDRQVFARAFDEHWILITNDKDFGEMVFREQREHHGIIFLRLDDERAANKINVLRQLIANYSAKLPGHFVTVSETKVRFA
;
A
#
# COMPACT_ATOMS: atom_id res chain seq x y z
N MET A 1 -1.82 1.99 12.64
CA MET A 1 -2.05 2.77 11.39
C MET A 1 -3.17 2.12 10.60
N ARG A 2 -3.76 2.83 9.63
CA ARG A 2 -4.86 2.34 8.79
C ARG A 2 -4.33 2.04 7.39
N PHE A 3 -4.42 0.79 6.95
CA PHE A 3 -3.96 0.36 5.62
C PHE A 3 -5.11 -0.16 4.75
N LEU A 4 -5.09 0.23 3.48
CA LEU A 4 -5.88 -0.40 2.44
C LEU A 4 -4.93 -1.26 1.60
N VAL A 5 -5.14 -2.58 1.59
CA VAL A 5 -4.30 -3.54 0.87
C VAL A 5 -4.99 -3.91 -0.44
N ASP A 6 -4.33 -3.59 -1.54
CA ASP A 6 -4.82 -3.87 -2.88
C ASP A 6 -4.86 -5.38 -3.19
N GLU A 7 -5.70 -5.80 -4.14
CA GLU A 7 -5.91 -7.21 -4.49
C GLU A 7 -4.60 -7.85 -4.97
N CYS A 8 -3.78 -7.11 -5.72
CA CYS A 8 -2.49 -7.57 -6.24
C CYS A 8 -1.43 -7.81 -5.15
N THR A 9 -1.57 -7.16 -3.98
CA THR A 9 -0.64 -7.32 -2.85
C THR A 9 -0.92 -8.62 -2.08
N GLY A 10 -2.19 -9.04 -2.05
CA GLY A 10 -2.60 -10.35 -1.59
C GLY A 10 -2.96 -10.45 -0.09
N PRO A 11 -3.80 -11.44 0.28
CA PRO A 11 -4.44 -11.52 1.60
C PRO A 11 -3.46 -11.76 2.75
N MET A 12 -2.35 -12.49 2.51
CA MET A 12 -1.35 -12.76 3.55
C MET A 12 -0.71 -11.48 4.11
N VAL A 13 -0.55 -10.44 3.29
CA VAL A 13 -0.04 -9.14 3.74
C VAL A 13 -1.06 -8.46 4.64
N ALA A 14 -2.34 -8.50 4.27
CA ALA A 14 -3.42 -7.94 5.07
C ALA A 14 -3.54 -8.63 6.44
N GLU A 15 -3.51 -9.96 6.46
CA GLU A 15 -3.51 -10.75 7.70
C GLU A 15 -2.34 -10.40 8.62
N TRP A 16 -1.12 -10.30 8.06
CA TRP A 16 0.06 -9.93 8.82
C TRP A 16 -0.04 -8.51 9.42
N LEU A 17 -0.56 -7.54 8.66
CA LEU A 17 -0.80 -6.18 9.15
C LEU A 17 -1.84 -6.15 10.27
N ARG A 18 -2.95 -6.90 10.13
CA ARG A 18 -3.98 -7.04 11.18
C ARG A 18 -3.37 -7.64 12.45
N ALA A 19 -2.57 -8.69 12.33
CA ALA A 19 -1.86 -9.31 13.45
C ALA A 19 -0.85 -8.34 14.13
N GLY A 20 -0.33 -7.37 13.39
CA GLY A 20 0.50 -6.28 13.91
C GLY A 20 -0.27 -5.15 14.63
N GLY A 21 -1.60 -5.28 14.79
CA GLY A 21 -2.44 -4.28 15.44
C GLY A 21 -2.82 -3.08 14.56
N HIS A 22 -2.68 -3.22 13.24
CA HIS A 22 -3.14 -2.21 12.29
C HIS A 22 -4.62 -2.42 11.93
N GLU A 23 -5.32 -1.33 11.63
CA GLU A 23 -6.62 -1.40 10.99
C GLU A 23 -6.38 -1.65 9.50
N VAL A 24 -7.05 -2.65 8.93
CA VAL A 24 -6.77 -3.10 7.55
C VAL A 24 -8.06 -3.38 6.81
N PHE A 25 -8.22 -2.70 5.68
CA PHE A 25 -9.18 -3.05 4.64
C PHE A 25 -8.45 -3.84 3.54
N SER A 26 -8.97 -5.01 3.18
CA SER A 26 -8.36 -5.87 2.15
C SER A 26 -9.28 -5.92 0.94
N VAL A 27 -8.83 -5.42 -0.20
CA VAL A 27 -9.66 -5.47 -1.43
C VAL A 27 -9.99 -6.91 -1.80
N PHE A 28 -9.05 -7.84 -1.59
CA PHE A 28 -9.27 -9.27 -1.83
C PHE A 28 -10.39 -9.86 -0.95
N ASP A 29 -10.43 -9.51 0.34
CA ASP A 29 -11.40 -10.07 1.30
C ASP A 29 -12.76 -9.36 1.24
N ASP A 30 -12.74 -8.03 1.13
CA ASP A 30 -13.88 -7.16 1.44
C ASP A 30 -14.57 -6.58 0.20
N ALA A 31 -13.87 -6.48 -0.94
CA ALA A 31 -14.38 -5.79 -2.13
C ALA A 31 -13.75 -6.28 -3.43
N ARG A 32 -13.71 -7.60 -3.63
CA ARG A 32 -13.00 -8.20 -4.76
C ARG A 32 -13.49 -7.69 -6.12
N GLY A 33 -12.56 -7.37 -7.02
CA GLY A 33 -12.87 -6.92 -8.38
C GLY A 33 -13.39 -5.47 -8.52
N ILE A 34 -13.29 -4.64 -7.47
CA ILE A 34 -13.46 -3.19 -7.64
C ILE A 34 -12.32 -2.61 -8.49
N SER A 35 -12.59 -1.52 -9.20
CA SER A 35 -11.60 -0.86 -10.05
C SER A 35 -10.56 -0.05 -9.25
N ASP A 36 -9.38 0.18 -9.83
CA ASP A 36 -8.32 1.00 -9.23
C ASP A 36 -8.81 2.40 -8.84
N ARG A 37 -9.69 2.99 -9.65
CA ARG A 37 -10.30 4.29 -9.33
C ARG A 37 -11.17 4.24 -8.07
N GLN A 38 -11.90 3.15 -7.86
CA GLN A 38 -12.70 2.96 -6.66
C GLN A 38 -11.82 2.66 -5.44
N VAL A 39 -10.74 1.87 -5.63
CA VAL A 39 -9.72 1.62 -4.60
C VAL A 39 -9.08 2.94 -4.16
N PHE A 40 -8.63 3.75 -5.11
CA PHE A 40 -7.99 5.04 -4.86
C PHE A 40 -8.95 6.02 -4.17
N ALA A 41 -10.18 6.15 -4.68
CA ALA A 41 -11.19 7.01 -4.08
C ALA A 41 -11.49 6.61 -2.63
N ARG A 42 -11.70 5.31 -2.37
CA ARG A 42 -11.88 4.80 -1.01
C ARG A 42 -10.68 5.10 -0.12
N ALA A 43 -9.46 4.86 -0.62
CA ALA A 43 -8.24 5.14 0.14
C ALA A 43 -8.16 6.63 0.54
N PHE A 44 -8.58 7.53 -0.34
CA PHE A 44 -8.65 8.95 -0.07
C PHE A 44 -9.79 9.31 0.90
N ASP A 45 -11.04 9.01 0.56
CA ASP A 45 -12.23 9.42 1.31
C ASP A 45 -12.19 8.91 2.75
N GLU A 46 -11.71 7.68 2.95
CA GLU A 46 -11.63 7.04 4.25
C GLU A 46 -10.25 7.15 4.89
N HIS A 47 -9.32 7.96 4.35
CA HIS A 47 -8.03 8.28 4.96
C HIS A 47 -7.13 7.05 5.23
N TRP A 48 -7.02 6.17 4.25
CA TRP A 48 -6.14 4.99 4.28
C TRP A 48 -4.78 5.29 3.66
N ILE A 49 -3.76 4.57 4.13
CA ILE A 49 -2.52 4.40 3.36
C ILE A 49 -2.71 3.18 2.46
N LEU A 50 -2.68 3.40 1.14
CA LEU A 50 -2.81 2.33 0.14
C LEU A 50 -1.49 1.57 0.00
N ILE A 51 -1.53 0.24 0.02
CA ILE A 51 -0.41 -0.64 -0.30
C ILE A 51 -0.75 -1.38 -1.59
N THR A 52 0.11 -1.28 -2.60
CA THR A 52 -0.11 -1.88 -3.92
C THR A 52 1.21 -2.28 -4.59
N ASN A 53 1.15 -3.26 -5.48
CA ASN A 53 2.21 -3.62 -6.42
C ASN A 53 1.92 -3.08 -7.84
N ASP A 54 0.83 -2.33 -8.02
CA ASP A 54 0.42 -1.76 -9.30
C ASP A 54 0.97 -0.34 -9.49
N LYS A 55 1.62 -0.14 -10.64
CA LYS A 55 2.20 1.15 -11.03
C LYS A 55 1.15 2.18 -11.44
N ASP A 56 -0.06 1.74 -11.82
CA ASP A 56 -1.09 2.60 -12.38
C ASP A 56 -1.63 3.60 -11.34
N PHE A 57 -1.54 3.26 -10.04
CA PHE A 57 -1.76 4.23 -8.95
C PHE A 57 -0.72 5.35 -8.94
N GLY A 58 0.51 5.09 -9.37
CA GLY A 58 1.53 6.12 -9.56
C GLY A 58 1.14 7.12 -10.66
N GLU A 59 0.55 6.66 -11.75
CA GLU A 59 0.03 7.55 -12.81
C GLU A 59 -1.09 8.45 -12.26
N MET A 60 -1.98 7.92 -11.43
CA MET A 60 -3.04 8.72 -10.79
C MET A 60 -2.49 9.86 -9.91
N VAL A 61 -1.39 9.61 -9.20
CA VAL A 61 -0.74 10.64 -8.37
C VAL A 61 0.04 11.64 -9.21
N PHE A 62 0.98 11.17 -10.03
CA PHE A 62 1.96 12.06 -10.66
C PHE A 62 1.44 12.69 -11.94
N ARG A 63 0.61 11.98 -12.72
CA ARG A 63 0.09 12.47 -13.99
C ARG A 63 -1.28 13.10 -13.84
N GLU A 64 -2.19 12.46 -13.10
CA GLU A 64 -3.53 13.02 -12.85
C GLU A 64 -3.56 14.01 -11.66
N GLN A 65 -2.45 14.17 -10.91
CA GLN A 65 -2.33 15.10 -9.78
C GLN A 65 -3.39 14.87 -8.70
N ARG A 66 -3.78 13.60 -8.48
CA ARG A 66 -4.75 13.25 -7.44
C ARG A 66 -4.11 13.25 -6.06
N GLU A 67 -4.85 13.79 -5.10
CA GLU A 67 -4.48 13.79 -3.69
C GLU A 67 -4.59 12.39 -3.07
N HIS A 68 -3.76 12.11 -2.07
CA HIS A 68 -3.76 10.84 -1.35
C HIS A 68 -3.31 11.04 0.11
N HIS A 69 -3.72 10.13 0.99
CA HIS A 69 -3.25 10.13 2.39
C HIS A 69 -2.01 9.26 2.65
N GLY A 70 -1.49 8.63 1.59
CA GLY A 70 -0.24 7.89 1.59
C GLY A 70 -0.35 6.69 0.67
N ILE A 71 0.70 6.42 -0.10
CA ILE A 71 0.77 5.26 -0.99
C ILE A 71 2.12 4.58 -0.81
N ILE A 72 2.09 3.28 -0.57
CA ILE A 72 3.25 2.41 -0.55
C ILE A 72 3.20 1.55 -1.81
N PHE A 73 4.03 1.91 -2.79
CA PHE A 73 4.22 1.15 -4.00
C PHE A 73 5.36 0.15 -3.82
N LEU A 74 5.01 -1.12 -3.73
CA LEU A 74 5.92 -2.26 -3.67
C LEU A 74 6.46 -2.56 -5.07
N ARG A 75 7.72 -2.24 -5.31
CA ARG A 75 8.42 -2.55 -6.56
C ARG A 75 9.48 -3.61 -6.26
N LEU A 76 9.04 -4.87 -6.20
CA LEU A 76 9.86 -6.01 -5.80
C LEU A 76 10.17 -6.89 -6.99
N ASP A 77 11.35 -7.53 -6.96
CA ASP A 77 11.68 -8.60 -7.89
C ASP A 77 11.08 -9.94 -7.39
N ASP A 78 11.06 -10.13 -6.06
CA ASP A 78 10.43 -11.28 -5.42
C ASP A 78 9.03 -10.91 -4.85
N GLU A 79 8.00 -11.25 -5.62
CA GLU A 79 6.60 -10.97 -5.31
C GLU A 79 5.95 -11.98 -4.35
N ARG A 80 6.72 -12.91 -3.76
CA ARG A 80 6.19 -13.83 -2.74
C ARG A 80 5.78 -13.06 -1.49
N ALA A 81 4.67 -13.47 -0.88
CA ALA A 81 4.13 -12.85 0.33
C ALA A 81 5.16 -12.69 1.47
N ALA A 82 6.04 -13.68 1.65
CA ALA A 82 7.10 -13.62 2.65
C ALA A 82 8.06 -12.43 2.44
N ASN A 83 8.43 -12.15 1.19
CA ASN A 83 9.30 -11.02 0.86
C ASN A 83 8.55 -9.69 1.00
N LYS A 84 7.31 -9.59 0.48
CA LYS A 84 6.44 -8.42 0.67
C LYS A 84 6.32 -8.02 2.15
N ILE A 85 6.04 -9.00 3.01
CA ILE A 85 5.93 -8.81 4.46
C ILE A 85 7.27 -8.35 5.05
N ASN A 86 8.39 -8.94 4.64
CA ASN A 86 9.70 -8.54 5.16
C ASN A 86 10.04 -7.09 4.79
N VAL A 87 9.81 -6.68 3.55
CA VAL A 87 10.06 -5.31 3.09
C VAL A 87 9.13 -4.33 3.80
N LEU A 88 7.83 -4.62 3.88
CA LEU A 88 6.87 -3.78 4.62
C LEU A 88 7.21 -3.66 6.10
N ARG A 89 7.66 -4.74 6.73
CA ARG A 89 8.11 -4.74 8.13
C ARG A 89 9.26 -3.76 8.34
N GLN A 90 10.27 -3.81 7.48
CA GLN A 90 11.40 -2.89 7.55
C GLN A 90 10.99 -1.45 7.28
N LEU A 91 10.08 -1.23 6.32
CA LEU A 91 9.56 0.09 6.00
C LEU A 91 8.81 0.71 7.20
N ILE A 92 7.86 -0.02 7.78
CA ILE A 92 7.03 0.46 8.89
C ILE A 92 7.90 0.71 10.13
N ALA A 93 8.82 -0.21 10.45
CA ALA A 93 9.71 -0.07 11.60
C ALA A 93 10.57 1.19 11.54
N ASN A 94 11.09 1.54 10.36
CA ASN A 94 12.04 2.64 10.19
C ASN A 94 11.38 3.98 9.80
N TYR A 95 10.19 3.95 9.19
CA TYR A 95 9.60 5.12 8.53
C TYR A 95 8.13 5.38 8.86
N SER A 96 7.50 4.66 9.80
CA SER A 96 6.07 4.79 10.12
C SER A 96 5.57 6.24 10.25
N ALA A 97 6.33 7.11 10.93
CA ALA A 97 5.98 8.52 11.11
C ALA A 97 6.00 9.36 9.82
N LYS A 98 6.74 8.93 8.80
CA LYS A 98 6.88 9.63 7.51
C LYS A 98 5.92 9.12 6.43
N LEU A 99 5.31 7.94 6.62
CA LEU A 99 4.40 7.35 5.63
C LEU A 99 3.15 8.21 5.32
N PRO A 100 2.49 8.84 6.32
CA PRO A 100 1.30 9.65 6.04
C PRO A 100 1.58 10.78 5.06
N GLY A 101 0.69 10.94 4.09
CA GLY A 101 0.74 11.99 3.06
C GLY A 101 1.81 11.81 1.98
N HIS A 102 2.62 10.74 2.03
CA HIS A 102 3.71 10.53 1.06
C HIS A 102 3.44 9.38 0.11
N PHE A 103 3.89 9.54 -1.14
CA PHE A 103 4.05 8.43 -2.07
C PHE A 103 5.44 7.82 -1.87
N VAL A 104 5.50 6.54 -1.54
CA VAL A 104 6.73 5.83 -1.22
C VAL A 104 6.90 4.64 -2.15
N THR A 105 7.96 4.63 -2.93
CA THR A 105 8.40 3.42 -3.63
C THR A 105 9.37 2.66 -2.76
N VAL A 106 9.11 1.37 -2.57
CA VAL A 106 9.97 0.48 -1.79
C VAL A 106 10.36 -0.75 -2.61
N SER A 107 11.64 -1.09 -2.56
CA SER A 107 12.19 -2.35 -3.06
C SER A 107 12.92 -3.08 -1.93
N GLU A 108 13.49 -4.25 -2.23
CA GLU A 108 14.31 -5.03 -1.30
C GLU A 108 15.54 -4.28 -0.80
N THR A 109 16.01 -3.27 -1.55
CA THR A 109 17.28 -2.57 -1.28
C THR A 109 17.12 -1.08 -1.03
N LYS A 110 15.96 -0.50 -1.36
CA LYS A 110 15.80 0.96 -1.36
C LYS A 110 14.40 1.41 -0.95
N VAL A 111 14.36 2.51 -0.21
CA VAL A 111 13.14 3.28 0.07
C VAL A 111 13.28 4.66 -0.57
N ARG A 112 12.29 5.10 -1.34
CA ARG A 112 12.25 6.44 -1.94
C ARG A 112 10.91 7.10 -1.65
N PHE A 113 10.98 8.29 -1.05
CA PHE A 113 9.84 9.20 -0.89
C PHE A 113 9.83 10.15 -2.09
N ALA A 114 8.66 10.37 -2.69
CA ALA A 114 8.45 11.41 -3.70
C ALA A 114 8.15 12.76 -3.05
#